data_AF-A0A2W0A643-F1
#
_entry.id   AF-A0A2W0A643-F1
#
_cell.length_a   1.000
_cell.length_b   1.000
_cell.length_c   1.000
_cell.angle_alpha   90.00
_cell.angle_beta   90.00
_cell.angle_gamma   90.00
#
_symmetry.space_group_name_H-M   'P 1'
#
loop_
_entity.id
_entity.type
_entity.pdbx_description
1 polymer ?
#
loop_
_entity_poly.entity_id
_entity_poly.type
_entity_poly.pdbx_seq_one_letter_code
_entity_poly.pdbx_strand_id
1 'polypeptide(L)'
;MMMQTHIHLRLAAPEDIPVLRELIDASVRGLQTHDYTPAQIEGALKTVFGVDSQLIADGTYIVAQAEPAAVDLTRAKSTQPELMIVGCGGWSKRKTLYGSDHWTGREDALLDPLH
;
A
#
# COMPACT_ATOMS: atom_id res chain seq x y z
N MET A 1 -0.82 -1.38 30.16
CA MET A 1 -0.50 -0.01 29.71
C MET A 1 -0.40 -0.07 28.19
N MET A 2 -1.31 0.56 27.44
CA MET A 2 -1.22 0.58 25.98
C MET A 2 -0.04 1.46 25.58
N MET A 3 0.91 0.92 24.81
CA MET A 3 1.98 1.72 24.23
C MET A 3 1.38 2.62 23.14
N GLN A 4 1.70 3.90 23.17
CA GLN A 4 1.28 4.86 22.14
C GLN A 4 2.21 4.66 20.93
N THR A 5 1.68 4.10 19.84
CA THR A 5 2.41 4.00 18.58
C THR A 5 2.30 5.34 17.85
N HIS A 6 3.43 6.00 17.62
CA HIS A 6 3.47 7.22 16.80
C HIS A 6 3.46 6.83 15.31
N ILE A 7 2.44 7.31 14.60
CA ILE A 7 2.31 7.12 13.15
C ILE A 7 2.70 8.41 12.43
N HIS A 8 3.68 8.32 11.53
CA HIS A 8 4.09 9.40 10.64
C HIS A 8 3.60 9.12 9.21
N LEU A 9 2.97 10.10 8.58
CA LEU A 9 2.50 9.99 7.20
C LEU A 9 3.45 10.71 6.24
N ARG A 10 3.77 10.11 5.10
CA ARG A 10 4.48 10.77 3.99
C ARG A 10 3.96 10.27 2.65
N LEU A 11 4.25 11.02 1.58
CA LEU A 11 4.05 10.49 0.22
C LEU A 11 4.95 9.28 -0.01
N ALA A 12 4.42 8.31 -0.73
CA ALA A 12 5.19 7.18 -1.23
C ALA A 12 6.18 7.64 -2.31
N ALA A 13 7.31 6.97 -2.39
CA ALA A 13 8.29 7.12 -3.46
C ALA A 13 8.38 5.81 -4.26
N PRO A 14 8.86 5.83 -5.51
CA PRO A 14 8.99 4.61 -6.33
C PRO A 14 9.81 3.51 -5.65
N GLU A 15 10.76 3.86 -4.79
CA GLU A 15 11.60 2.94 -4.04
C GLU A 15 10.82 2.15 -2.98
N ASP A 16 9.64 2.63 -2.57
CA ASP A 16 8.80 1.94 -1.59
C ASP A 16 8.05 0.74 -2.20
N ILE A 17 7.91 0.67 -3.53
CA ILE A 17 7.08 -0.32 -4.24
C ILE A 17 7.33 -1.77 -3.79
N PRO A 18 8.59 -2.26 -3.63
CA PRO A 18 8.83 -3.61 -3.16
C PRO A 18 8.22 -3.88 -1.78
N VAL A 19 8.39 -2.96 -0.82
CA VAL A 19 7.85 -3.08 0.54
C VAL A 19 6.32 -2.98 0.52
N LEU A 20 5.77 -2.11 -0.31
CA LEU A 20 4.31 -1.95 -0.45
C LEU A 20 3.65 -3.22 -1.01
N ARG A 21 4.30 -3.93 -1.94
CA ARG A 21 3.81 -5.23 -2.45
C ARG A 21 3.71 -6.27 -1.34
N GLU A 22 4.77 -6.40 -0.53
CA GLU A 22 4.79 -7.32 0.62
C GLU A 22 3.71 -6.96 1.65
N LEU A 23 3.57 -5.66 1.96
CA LEU A 23 2.58 -5.17 2.91
C LEU A 23 1.14 -5.43 2.45
N ILE A 24 0.84 -5.17 1.18
CA ILE A 24 -0.50 -5.39 0.61
C ILE A 24 -0.84 -6.89 0.62
N ASP A 25 0.08 -7.76 0.20
CA ASP A 25 -0.12 -9.21 0.23
C ASP A 25 -0.40 -9.70 1.65
N ALA A 26 0.42 -9.29 2.64
CA ALA A 26 0.22 -9.64 4.04
C ALA A 26 -1.12 -9.11 4.60
N SER A 27 -1.50 -7.87 4.26
CA SER A 27 -2.75 -7.26 4.69
C SER A 27 -3.97 -8.01 4.14
N VAL A 28 -3.99 -8.30 2.84
CA VAL A 28 -5.09 -9.01 2.20
C VAL A 28 -5.21 -10.42 2.78
N ARG A 29 -4.11 -11.16 2.90
CA ARG A 29 -4.11 -12.54 3.41
C ARG A 29 -4.42 -12.63 4.91
N GLY A 30 -4.04 -11.63 5.69
CA GLY A 30 -4.26 -11.63 7.14
C GLY A 30 -5.65 -11.14 7.54
N LEU A 31 -6.11 -10.05 6.93
CA LEU A 31 -7.28 -9.31 7.42
C LEU A 31 -8.59 -9.70 6.72
N GLN A 32 -8.55 -10.20 5.48
CA GLN A 32 -9.76 -10.43 4.68
C GLN A 32 -10.32 -11.86 4.77
N THR A 33 -9.73 -12.72 5.61
CA THR A 33 -10.05 -14.15 5.70
C THR A 33 -11.46 -14.46 6.20
N HIS A 34 -12.12 -13.50 6.86
CA HIS A 34 -13.49 -13.67 7.35
C HIS A 34 -14.54 -13.35 6.28
N ASP A 35 -14.19 -12.51 5.30
CA ASP A 35 -15.12 -12.01 4.28
C ASP A 35 -14.92 -12.67 2.91
N TYR A 36 -13.71 -13.15 2.62
CA TYR A 36 -13.34 -13.73 1.33
C TYR A 36 -12.81 -15.15 1.46
N THR A 37 -13.21 -16.01 0.52
CA THR A 37 -12.62 -17.34 0.37
C THR A 37 -11.15 -17.24 -0.10
N PRO A 38 -10.32 -18.28 0.13
CA PRO A 38 -8.94 -18.29 -0.35
C PRO A 38 -8.84 -18.04 -1.87
N ALA A 39 -9.75 -18.59 -2.67
CA ALA A 39 -9.76 -18.38 -4.11
C ALA A 39 -10.07 -16.93 -4.50
N GLN A 40 -10.95 -16.24 -3.76
CA GLN A 40 -11.22 -14.81 -3.97
C GLN A 40 -10.02 -13.95 -3.57
N ILE A 41 -9.34 -14.28 -2.46
CA ILE A 41 -8.10 -13.60 -2.05
C ILE A 41 -7.02 -13.72 -3.14
N GLU A 42 -6.75 -14.93 -3.62
CA GLU A 42 -5.79 -15.17 -4.71
C GLU A 42 -6.17 -14.44 -6.00
N GLY A 43 -7.46 -14.47 -6.36
CA GLY A 43 -7.96 -13.79 -7.54
C GLY A 43 -7.79 -12.27 -7.43
N ALA A 44 -8.10 -11.71 -6.26
CA ALA A 44 -8.01 -10.28 -6.01
C ALA A 44 -6.55 -9.80 -6.01
N LEU A 45 -5.60 -10.53 -5.41
CA LEU A 45 -4.17 -10.20 -5.44
C LEU A 45 -3.55 -10.24 -6.86
N LYS A 46 -4.09 -11.08 -7.74
CA LYS A 46 -3.65 -11.15 -9.15
C LYS A 46 -4.20 -10.03 -10.03
N THR A 47 -5.21 -9.29 -9.58
CA THR A 47 -5.99 -8.39 -10.44
C THR A 47 -6.16 -7.01 -9.81
N VAL A 48 -6.91 -6.91 -8.73
CA VAL A 48 -7.38 -5.65 -8.15
C VAL A 48 -6.42 -5.15 -7.07
N PHE A 49 -6.03 -6.01 -6.14
CA PHE A 49 -5.16 -5.63 -5.04
C PHE A 49 -3.70 -5.63 -5.48
N GLY A 50 -3.04 -4.51 -5.25
CA GLY A 50 -1.64 -4.30 -5.58
C GLY A 50 -1.32 -2.82 -5.50
N VAL A 51 -0.03 -2.51 -5.67
CA VAL A 51 0.41 -1.12 -5.78
C VAL A 51 -0.02 -0.58 -7.16
N ASP A 52 -0.53 0.65 -7.20
CA ASP A 52 -0.67 1.40 -8.44
C ASP A 52 0.44 2.46 -8.50
N SER A 53 1.46 2.17 -9.31
CA SER A 53 2.60 3.05 -9.52
C SER A 53 2.21 4.41 -10.11
N GLN A 54 1.06 4.50 -10.78
CA GLN A 54 0.56 5.77 -11.31
C GLN A 54 0.14 6.71 -10.19
N LEU A 55 -0.41 6.21 -9.08
CA LEU A 55 -0.79 7.03 -7.94
C LEU A 55 0.45 7.59 -7.22
N ILE A 56 1.55 6.81 -7.19
CA ILE A 56 2.84 7.29 -6.70
C ILE A 56 3.36 8.40 -7.60
N ALA A 57 3.35 8.19 -8.93
CA ALA A 57 3.77 9.19 -9.90
C ALA A 57 2.91 10.48 -9.85
N ASP A 58 1.63 10.35 -9.52
CA ASP A 58 0.70 11.47 -9.38
C ASP A 58 0.85 12.24 -8.07
N GLY A 59 1.64 11.72 -7.12
CA GLY A 59 1.79 12.29 -5.79
C GLY A 59 0.55 12.12 -4.90
N THR A 60 -0.25 11.07 -5.14
CA THR A 60 -1.53 10.82 -4.44
C THR A 60 -1.54 9.51 -3.66
N TYR A 61 -0.38 8.87 -3.48
CA TYR A 61 -0.19 7.66 -2.67
C TYR A 61 0.60 7.99 -1.39
N ILE A 62 0.10 7.52 -0.24
CA ILE A 62 0.61 7.83 1.09
C ILE A 62 1.04 6.54 1.78
N VAL A 63 2.12 6.62 2.56
CA VAL A 63 2.56 5.57 3.48
C VAL A 63 2.46 6.06 4.92
N ALA A 64 2.06 5.14 5.80
CA ALA A 64 2.10 5.30 7.23
C ALA A 64 3.33 4.58 7.77
N GLN A 65 4.18 5.31 8.48
CA GLN A 65 5.41 4.79 9.08
C GLN A 65 5.29 4.79 10.61
N ALA A 66 5.83 3.76 11.24
CA ALA A 66 5.87 3.64 12.69
C ALA A 66 7.24 3.12 13.14
N GLU A 67 7.58 3.34 14.40
CA GLU A 67 8.74 2.70 15.00
C GLU A 67 8.55 1.17 14.97
N PRO A 68 9.62 0.39 14.69
CA PRO A 68 9.54 -1.06 14.72
C PRO A 68 9.12 -1.53 16.12
N ALA A 69 7.90 -2.03 16.24
CA ALA A 69 7.37 -2.57 17.49
C ALA A 69 7.96 -3.98 17.73
N ALA A 70 9.27 -4.08 17.97
CA ALA A 70 9.96 -5.29 18.41
C ALA A 70 9.56 -6.61 17.68
N VAL A 71 9.47 -6.59 16.34
CA VAL A 71 9.36 -7.81 15.54
C VAL A 71 10.60 -7.92 14.64
N ASP A 72 11.46 -8.85 15.02
CA ASP A 72 12.58 -9.45 14.29
C ASP A 72 13.61 -8.50 13.63
N LEU A 73 14.49 -7.94 14.47
CA LEU A 73 15.66 -7.14 14.11
C LEU A 73 16.81 -8.01 13.55
N THR A 74 16.62 -8.69 12.42
CA THR A 74 17.73 -9.33 11.69
C THR A 74 18.30 -8.46 10.57
N ARG A 75 17.75 -7.27 10.33
CA ARG A 75 18.36 -6.29 9.41
C ARG A 75 19.42 -5.47 10.13
N ALA A 76 20.59 -5.38 9.49
CA ALA A 76 21.79 -4.72 10.00
C ALA A 76 21.48 -3.36 10.64
N LYS A 77 22.07 -3.12 11.81
CA LYS A 77 21.94 -1.88 12.59
C LYS A 77 22.28 -0.66 11.73
N SER A 78 21.25 0.02 11.23
CA SER A 78 21.35 1.41 10.81
C SER A 78 21.56 2.30 12.04
N THR A 79 22.35 3.36 11.90
CA THR A 79 22.62 4.37 12.94
C THR A 79 21.47 5.37 13.13
N GLN A 80 20.39 5.26 12.36
CA GLN A 80 19.14 5.99 12.57
C GLN A 80 17.97 5.02 12.76
N PRO A 81 16.99 5.32 13.65
CA PRO A 81 15.76 4.54 13.74
C PRO A 81 15.01 4.68 12.41
N GLU A 82 15.07 3.64 11.57
CA GLU A 82 14.34 3.61 10.32
C GLU A 82 12.88 3.26 10.64
N LEU A 83 11.96 4.23 10.45
CA LEU A 83 10.54 3.99 10.62
C LEU A 83 10.06 3.02 9.54
N MET A 84 9.45 1.90 9.95
CA MET A 84 8.93 0.88 9.05
C MET A 84 7.61 1.36 8.46
N ILE A 85 7.39 1.10 7.16
CA ILE A 85 6.07 1.29 6.54
C ILE A 85 5.12 0.20 7.07
N VAL A 86 4.06 0.62 7.75
CA VAL A 86 3.07 -0.25 8.40
C VAL A 86 1.66 -0.12 7.82
N GLY A 87 1.46 0.82 6.89
CA GLY A 87 0.20 1.04 6.20
C GLY A 87 0.43 1.85 4.93
N CYS A 88 -0.48 1.72 3.96
CA CYS A 88 -0.44 2.51 2.75
C CYS A 88 -1.81 2.63 2.08
N GLY A 89 -1.94 3.60 1.18
CA GLY A 89 -3.14 3.79 0.37
C GLY A 89 -3.05 5.07 -0.47
N GLY A 90 -3.94 5.21 -1.42
CA GLY A 90 -3.97 6.38 -2.30
C GLY A 90 -5.33 6.60 -2.92
N TRP A 91 -5.42 7.67 -3.71
CA TRP A 91 -6.62 8.03 -4.46
C TRP A 91 -6.23 8.45 -5.87
N SER A 92 -7.14 8.26 -6.81
CA SER A 92 -6.93 8.59 -8.22
C SER A 92 -7.73 9.82 -8.62
N LYS A 93 -7.13 10.67 -9.46
CA LYS A 93 -7.80 11.71 -10.24
C LYS A 93 -7.99 11.30 -11.71
N ARG A 94 -7.82 10.00 -12.01
CA ARG A 94 -7.92 9.41 -13.35
C ARG A 94 -9.21 8.63 -13.49
N LYS A 95 -9.60 8.34 -14.73
CA LYS A 95 -10.83 7.62 -15.06
C LYS A 95 -10.80 6.14 -14.68
N THR A 96 -9.62 5.54 -14.48
CA THR A 96 -9.50 4.19 -13.89
C THR A 96 -10.27 4.12 -12.57
N LEU A 97 -11.33 3.30 -12.54
CA LEU A 97 -12.28 3.25 -11.42
C LEU A 97 -11.67 2.63 -10.15
N TYR A 98 -10.92 1.53 -10.31
CA TYR A 98 -10.21 0.83 -9.24
C TYR A 98 -9.10 -0.04 -9.84
N GLY A 99 -8.24 -0.57 -8.98
CA GLY A 99 -7.26 -1.58 -9.35
C GLY A 99 -5.85 -1.21 -8.90
N SER A 100 -4.89 -1.91 -9.50
CA SER A 100 -3.46 -1.75 -9.29
C SER A 100 -2.73 -1.76 -10.63
N ASP A 101 -1.40 -1.81 -10.62
CA ASP A 101 -0.59 -2.06 -11.82
C ASP A 101 -1.04 -3.33 -12.60
N HIS A 102 -1.71 -4.28 -11.94
CA HIS A 102 -2.22 -5.51 -12.56
C HIS A 102 -3.57 -5.35 -13.28
N TRP A 103 -4.28 -4.24 -13.07
CA TRP A 103 -5.60 -4.04 -13.65
C TRP A 103 -5.50 -3.76 -15.16
N THR A 104 -6.26 -4.51 -15.97
CA THR A 104 -6.18 -4.41 -17.44
C THR A 104 -7.09 -3.33 -18.02
N GLY A 105 -8.17 -2.95 -17.32
CA GLY A 105 -9.11 -1.91 -17.75
C GLY A 105 -8.69 -0.51 -17.32
N ARG A 106 -7.43 -0.13 -17.55
CA ARG A 106 -6.94 1.20 -17.13
C ARG A 106 -7.37 2.29 -18.11
N GLU A 107 -7.80 3.41 -17.55
CA GLU A 107 -8.09 4.65 -18.26
C GLU A 107 -7.30 5.80 -17.62
N ASP A 108 -6.11 6.03 -18.15
CA ASP A 108 -5.15 6.97 -17.55
C ASP A 108 -5.55 8.44 -17.73
N ALA A 109 -6.59 8.75 -18.51
CA ALA A 109 -7.08 10.11 -18.67
C ALA A 109 -7.53 10.70 -17.31
N LEU A 110 -7.26 11.98 -17.10
CA LEU A 110 -7.75 12.70 -15.92
C LEU A 110 -9.28 12.80 -15.95
N LEU A 111 -9.88 12.79 -14.75
CA LEU A 111 -11.26 13.19 -14.56
C LEU A 111 -11.38 14.70 -14.85
N ASP A 112 -12.51 15.07 -15.44
CA ASP A 112 -12.87 16.48 -15.59
C ASP A 112 -13.63 16.92 -14.33
N PRO A 113 -13.12 17.86 -13.52
CA PRO A 113 -13.82 18.30 -12.32
C PRO A 113 -15.12 19.07 -12.60
N LEU A 114 -15.41 19.40 -13.87
CA LEU A 114 -16.62 20.13 -14.29
C LEU A 114 -17.72 19.23 -14.88
N HIS A 115 -17.48 17.93 -15.05
CA HIS A 115 -18.42 16.96 -15.62
C HIS A 115 -18.46 15.66 -14.81
#